data_AF-A0A4S8PSQ8-F1
#
_entry.id   AF-A0A4S8PSQ8-F1
#
_cell.length_a   1.000
_cell.length_b   1.000
_cell.length_c   1.000
_cell.angle_alpha   90.00
_cell.angle_beta   90.00
_cell.angle_gamma   90.00
#
_symmetry.space_group_name_H-M   'P 1'
#
loop_
_entity.id
_entity.type
_entity.pdbx_description
1 polymer ?
#
loop_
_entity_poly.entity_id
_entity_poly.type
_entity_poly.pdbx_seq_one_letter_code
_entity_poly.pdbx_strand_id
1 'polypeptide(L)'
;MNWRWIRALGEGAAPYEIAAHPLTDRTVFAHELYTVWIRSTAAERGLPPPGKGVLILESDLLGRIAESDATRPFTPVVLIDGEPIATGFGRADITLDPGRHLLEIQSGASAAYAPIDIEGGKFTRMSSFVPQRLDGADTGDARALLRRFTLTPTIAVPPRPSRWFTPAVCFAGTAASALATLAVLDRTDVEGLAWLLLVVVVATLGGIGFYWAARLIEAAAVAAAELRLKARLPVAGHHEAAIGDGTWRPVDVRDTAAPQPPPGQAVLRLAVAYTQSPNDPQALPGTILDEKAAEQAARRRRVIGEEYPPEARPWVERPVVRIDDAPVPAIWGVNEYHLTPGGHRVDVGVPGPAEVLRDDQTTVVLPADAEVRIDVVLRGAEPTVVEATAAIEMVPGFEGWELERYAGTIEARTVSERI
;
A
#
# COMPACT_ATOMS: atom_id res chain seq x y z
N MET A 1 -0.74 22.75 -2.52
CA MET A 1 -1.20 22.07 -1.29
C MET A 1 -0.64 22.84 -0.09
N ASN A 2 -1.45 23.25 0.89
CA ASN A 2 -1.03 24.26 1.89
C ASN A 2 -0.67 23.59 3.24
N TRP A 3 0.63 23.54 3.59
CA TRP A 3 1.13 23.01 4.87
C TRP A 3 0.54 23.65 6.13
N ARG A 4 -0.12 24.81 6.01
CA ARG A 4 -0.94 25.37 7.09
C ARG A 4 -2.05 24.42 7.53
N TRP A 5 -2.53 23.51 6.68
CA TRP A 5 -3.58 22.54 7.01
C TRP A 5 -3.07 21.39 7.88
N ILE A 6 -1.93 20.78 7.54
CA ILE A 6 -1.30 19.71 8.36
C ILE A 6 -0.82 20.25 9.71
N ARG A 7 -0.30 21.49 9.76
CA ARG A 7 0.04 22.14 11.05
C ARG A 7 -1.19 22.51 11.88
N ALA A 8 -2.32 22.85 11.26
CA ALA A 8 -3.55 23.22 11.98
C ALA A 8 -4.25 22.04 12.66
N LEU A 9 -4.02 20.81 12.20
CA LEU A 9 -4.60 19.59 12.77
C LEU A 9 -3.83 19.03 13.99
N GLY A 10 -2.73 19.68 14.39
CA GLY A 10 -1.96 19.33 15.59
C GLY A 10 -1.32 17.93 15.55
N GLU A 11 -0.83 17.46 16.70
CA GLU A 11 -0.16 16.15 16.91
C GLU A 11 -1.06 14.91 16.61
N GLY A 12 -2.30 15.12 16.15
CA GLY A 12 -3.31 14.09 15.95
C GLY A 12 -3.74 13.84 14.50
N ALA A 13 -3.33 14.66 13.53
CA ALA A 13 -3.52 14.32 12.10
C ALA A 13 -2.60 13.15 11.78
N ALA A 14 -3.22 11.99 11.62
CA ALA A 14 -2.48 10.80 11.38
C ALA A 14 -2.16 10.70 9.87
N PRO A 15 -0.95 10.27 9.50
CA PRO A 15 -0.41 10.23 8.13
C PRO A 15 -1.05 9.15 7.23
N TYR A 16 -2.32 8.83 7.46
CA TYR A 16 -3.03 7.70 6.85
C TYR A 16 -4.11 8.13 5.87
N GLU A 17 -3.84 9.20 5.11
CA GLU A 17 -4.73 9.64 4.03
C GLU A 17 -4.00 9.54 2.68
N ILE A 18 -4.63 8.87 1.71
CA ILE A 18 -4.18 8.88 0.33
C ILE A 18 -4.52 10.26 -0.22
N ALA A 19 -3.51 11.08 -0.43
CA ALA A 19 -3.63 12.39 -1.04
C ALA A 19 -3.35 12.29 -2.55
N ALA A 20 -3.91 13.24 -3.31
CA ALA A 20 -3.51 13.47 -4.69
C ALA A 20 -1.99 13.70 -4.73
N HIS A 21 -1.29 13.01 -5.63
CA HIS A 21 0.10 13.34 -5.87
C HIS A 21 0.17 14.75 -6.46
N PRO A 22 1.05 15.65 -5.99
CA PRO A 22 1.05 17.05 -6.44
C PRO A 22 1.35 17.23 -7.94
N LEU A 23 1.85 16.19 -8.62
CA LEU A 23 2.09 16.17 -10.06
C LEU A 23 0.92 15.68 -10.90
N THR A 24 -0.11 15.12 -10.27
CA THR A 24 -1.23 14.58 -11.04
C THR A 24 -2.17 15.70 -11.47
N ASP A 25 -2.61 15.63 -12.72
CA ASP A 25 -3.76 16.39 -13.22
C ASP A 25 -5.09 15.66 -12.98
N ARG A 26 -5.02 14.41 -12.51
CA ARG A 26 -6.19 13.56 -12.28
C ARG A 26 -6.91 13.96 -11.00
N THR A 27 -8.22 13.79 -11.02
CA THR A 27 -9.04 14.07 -9.85
C THR A 27 -8.95 12.92 -8.86
N VAL A 28 -8.35 13.20 -7.70
CA VAL A 28 -8.26 12.28 -6.56
C VAL A 28 -9.05 12.85 -5.39
N PHE A 29 -10.05 12.11 -4.94
CA PHE A 29 -10.83 12.45 -3.76
C PHE A 29 -10.30 11.63 -2.57
N ALA A 30 -9.49 12.28 -1.74
CA ALA A 30 -9.02 11.74 -0.48
C ALA A 30 -10.17 11.61 0.52
N HIS A 31 -10.25 10.49 1.24
CA HIS A 31 -11.22 10.34 2.32
C HIS A 31 -10.60 10.80 3.63
N GLU A 32 -11.04 11.95 4.16
CA GLU A 32 -10.71 12.40 5.52
C GLU A 32 -11.33 11.41 6.53
N LEU A 33 -10.55 10.43 6.98
CA LEU A 33 -11.03 9.41 7.89
C LEU A 33 -10.93 9.83 9.37
N TYR A 34 -10.30 10.98 9.66
CA TYR A 34 -10.07 11.46 11.03
C TYR A 34 -11.13 12.41 11.58
N THR A 35 -12.05 12.94 10.78
CA THR A 35 -13.19 13.69 11.30
C THR A 35 -14.27 12.73 11.79
N VAL A 36 -14.17 12.41 13.08
CA VAL A 36 -15.24 11.89 13.93
C VAL A 36 -16.62 12.34 13.42
N TRP A 37 -17.45 11.36 13.04
CA TRP A 37 -18.91 11.48 12.95
C TRP A 37 -19.56 12.34 11.86
N ILE A 38 -18.83 12.92 10.91
CA ILE A 38 -19.49 13.56 9.76
C ILE A 38 -19.63 12.52 8.65
N ARG A 39 -20.89 12.12 8.44
CA ARG A 39 -21.39 11.37 7.30
C ARG A 39 -20.84 11.94 5.98
N SER A 40 -19.73 11.43 5.45
CA SER A 40 -19.62 11.27 3.99
C SER A 40 -20.49 10.06 3.61
N THR A 41 -21.80 10.26 3.74
CA THR A 41 -22.78 9.29 3.24
C THR A 41 -22.48 9.02 1.78
N ALA A 42 -22.70 7.78 1.33
CA ALA A 42 -22.65 7.42 -0.09
C ALA A 42 -23.48 8.35 -1.01
N ALA A 43 -24.33 9.22 -0.46
CA ALA A 43 -25.04 10.29 -1.15
C ALA A 43 -24.17 11.47 -1.65
N GLU A 44 -22.99 11.72 -1.07
CA GLU A 44 -22.01 12.70 -1.61
C GLU A 44 -21.05 12.07 -2.61
N ARG A 45 -21.05 10.73 -2.74
CA ARG A 45 -20.42 10.06 -3.87
C ARG A 45 -21.28 10.40 -5.08
N GLY A 46 -20.99 11.54 -5.70
CA GLY A 46 -21.48 11.83 -7.04
C GLY A 46 -21.31 10.58 -7.89
N LEU A 47 -22.30 10.28 -8.72
CA LEU A 47 -22.13 9.25 -9.74
C LEU A 47 -20.80 9.51 -10.47
N PRO A 48 -20.07 8.47 -10.89
CA PRO A 48 -18.87 8.65 -11.69
C PRO A 48 -19.15 9.66 -12.80
N PRO A 49 -18.24 10.63 -13.04
CA PRO A 49 -18.47 11.64 -14.07
C PRO A 49 -18.87 10.96 -15.39
N PRO A 50 -19.81 11.51 -16.17
CA PRO A 50 -20.24 10.89 -17.43
C PRO A 50 -19.04 10.56 -18.32
N GLY A 51 -18.94 9.30 -18.76
CA GLY A 51 -17.84 8.85 -19.61
C GLY A 51 -16.53 8.52 -18.89
N LYS A 52 -16.45 8.63 -17.56
CA LYS A 52 -15.31 8.19 -16.74
C LYS A 52 -15.71 7.06 -15.80
N GLY A 53 -14.75 6.26 -15.36
CA GLY A 53 -14.94 5.34 -14.23
C GLY A 53 -14.21 5.86 -12.99
N VAL A 54 -14.51 5.26 -11.82
CA VAL A 54 -13.86 5.61 -10.56
C VAL A 54 -13.19 4.38 -9.97
N LEU A 55 -11.87 4.44 -9.81
CA LEU A 55 -11.11 3.49 -9.02
C LEU A 55 -11.20 3.87 -7.54
N ILE A 56 -11.82 3.02 -6.73
CA ILE A 56 -11.75 3.10 -5.28
C ILE A 56 -10.52 2.31 -4.85
N LEU A 57 -9.43 3.01 -4.53
CA LEU A 57 -8.20 2.42 -4.05
C LEU A 57 -8.15 2.47 -2.52
N GLU A 58 -7.88 1.33 -1.92
CA GLU A 58 -7.62 1.18 -0.49
C GLU A 58 -6.20 0.63 -0.32
N SER A 59 -5.31 1.41 0.28
CA SER A 59 -3.92 1.04 0.55
C SER A 59 -3.71 0.92 2.06
N ASP A 60 -3.34 -0.28 2.50
CA ASP A 60 -3.18 -0.59 3.93
C ASP A 60 -1.71 -0.72 4.34
N LEU A 61 -1.41 -0.20 5.53
CA LEU A 61 -0.14 -0.46 6.22
C LEU A 61 -0.23 -1.80 6.96
N LEU A 62 0.48 -2.83 6.49
CA LEU A 62 0.53 -4.15 7.12
C LEU A 62 1.92 -4.47 7.70
N GLY A 63 2.47 -3.58 8.53
CA GLY A 63 3.52 -3.93 9.49
C GLY A 63 4.97 -3.63 9.08
N ARG A 64 5.94 -4.22 9.78
CA ARG A 64 7.38 -4.10 9.47
C ARG A 64 7.76 -5.12 8.39
N ILE A 65 8.73 -4.79 7.55
CA ILE A 65 9.39 -5.75 6.66
C ILE A 65 10.39 -6.54 7.52
N ALA A 66 10.12 -7.83 7.77
CA ALA A 66 10.89 -8.65 8.71
C ALA A 66 12.33 -8.95 8.24
N GLU A 67 12.60 -8.85 6.95
CA GLU A 67 13.88 -9.24 6.34
C GLU A 67 14.95 -8.13 6.41
N SER A 68 14.58 -6.91 6.82
CA SER A 68 15.53 -5.83 7.07
C SER A 68 14.96 -4.84 8.09
N ASP A 69 15.58 -4.83 9.29
CA ASP A 69 15.30 -3.85 10.35
C ASP A 69 15.43 -2.38 9.89
N ALA A 70 16.14 -2.18 8.79
CA ALA A 70 16.36 -0.90 8.15
C ALA A 70 15.22 -0.52 7.18
N THR A 71 14.63 -1.48 6.44
CA THR A 71 13.51 -1.22 5.53
C THR A 71 12.21 -1.06 6.31
N ARG A 72 11.95 0.17 6.75
CA ARG A 72 10.66 0.52 7.35
C ARG A 72 9.67 0.92 6.25
N PRO A 73 8.37 0.71 6.47
CA PRO A 73 7.36 1.00 5.46
C PRO A 73 7.51 2.45 4.99
N PHE A 74 7.81 2.64 3.72
CA PHE A 74 7.73 3.96 3.10
C PHE A 74 6.27 4.28 2.84
N THR A 75 5.93 5.57 2.88
CA THR A 75 4.61 6.02 2.43
C THR A 75 4.44 5.62 0.96
N PRO A 76 3.41 4.84 0.58
CA PRO A 76 3.33 4.31 -0.76
C PRO A 76 3.06 5.43 -1.76
N VAL A 77 3.59 5.26 -2.96
CA VAL A 77 3.20 6.01 -4.15
C VAL A 77 2.39 5.08 -5.04
N VAL A 78 1.24 5.57 -5.47
CA VAL A 78 0.30 4.89 -6.34
C VAL A 78 0.53 5.43 -7.74
N LEU A 79 0.92 4.54 -8.65
CA LEU A 79 1.10 4.85 -10.05
C LEU A 79 -0.03 4.23 -10.86
N ILE A 80 -0.57 4.98 -11.82
CA ILE A 80 -1.48 4.46 -12.84
C ILE A 80 -0.80 4.65 -14.18
N ASP A 81 -0.57 3.56 -14.89
CA ASP A 81 0.13 3.56 -16.17
C ASP A 81 1.51 4.25 -16.08
N GLY A 82 2.21 4.04 -14.96
CA GLY A 82 3.54 4.63 -14.71
C GLY A 82 3.53 6.08 -14.24
N GLU A 83 2.37 6.73 -14.16
CA GLU A 83 2.27 8.11 -13.66
C GLU A 83 1.89 8.13 -12.18
N PRO A 84 2.57 8.90 -11.31
CA PRO A 84 2.20 9.00 -9.90
C PRO A 84 0.89 9.77 -9.74
N ILE A 85 -0.15 9.08 -9.25
CA ILE A 85 -1.50 9.64 -9.08
C ILE A 85 -1.79 9.98 -7.62
N ALA A 86 -1.30 9.16 -6.69
CA ALA A 86 -1.59 9.36 -5.28
C ALA A 86 -0.44 8.92 -4.39
N THR A 87 -0.42 9.43 -3.15
CA THR A 87 0.53 8.97 -2.13
C THR A 87 -0.14 8.94 -0.77
N GLY A 88 0.25 7.99 0.09
CA GLY A 88 -0.34 7.84 1.41
C GLY A 88 -0.98 6.48 1.65
N PHE A 89 -1.33 6.23 2.91
CA PHE A 89 -2.15 5.07 3.29
C PHE A 89 -3.62 5.47 3.37
N GLY A 90 -4.55 4.53 3.41
CA GLY A 90 -5.97 4.79 3.57
C GLY A 90 -6.76 4.57 2.28
N ARG A 91 -7.67 5.48 1.96
CA ARG A 91 -8.59 5.33 0.83
C ARG A 91 -8.63 6.58 -0.05
N ALA A 92 -8.61 6.37 -1.36
CA ALA A 92 -8.87 7.39 -2.37
C ALA A 92 -9.86 6.89 -3.42
N ASP A 93 -10.68 7.81 -3.91
CA ASP A 93 -11.46 7.60 -5.12
C ASP A 93 -10.76 8.37 -6.27
N ILE A 94 -10.26 7.63 -7.26
CA ILE A 94 -9.45 8.13 -8.38
C ILE A 94 -10.28 8.06 -9.67
N THR A 95 -10.47 9.19 -10.35
CA THR A 95 -11.21 9.21 -11.61
C THR A 95 -10.29 8.82 -12.77
N LEU A 96 -10.71 7.85 -13.58
CA LEU A 96 -9.95 7.30 -14.70
C LEU A 96 -10.79 7.24 -15.98
N ASP A 97 -10.12 7.29 -17.13
CA ASP A 97 -10.76 6.99 -18.41
C ASP A 97 -11.25 5.53 -18.43
N PRO A 98 -12.32 5.21 -19.19
CA PRO A 98 -12.71 3.83 -19.40
C PRO A 98 -11.63 3.10 -20.20
N GLY A 99 -11.26 1.90 -19.76
CA GLY A 99 -10.21 1.12 -20.37
C GLY A 99 -9.45 0.27 -19.37
N ARG A 100 -8.44 -0.44 -19.87
CA ARG A 100 -7.52 -1.19 -19.02
C ARG A 100 -6.37 -0.28 -18.62
N HIS A 101 -6.11 -0.22 -17.32
CA HIS A 101 -4.98 0.51 -16.75
C HIS A 101 -4.09 -0.45 -15.97
N LEU A 102 -2.84 -0.08 -15.78
CA LEU A 102 -1.93 -0.76 -14.87
C LEU A 102 -1.81 0.04 -13.57
N LEU A 103 -2.29 -0.53 -12.47
CA LEU A 103 -2.00 -0.03 -11.13
C LEU A 103 -0.64 -0.58 -10.68
N GLU A 104 0.22 0.31 -10.21
CA GLU A 104 1.46 -0.01 -9.52
C GLU A 104 1.48 0.71 -8.17
N ILE A 105 2.01 0.02 -7.15
CA ILE A 105 2.20 0.61 -5.83
C ILE A 105 3.65 0.39 -5.42
N GLN A 106 4.31 1.51 -5.17
CA GLN A 106 5.69 1.59 -4.77
C GLN A 106 5.75 1.95 -3.29
N SER A 107 6.50 1.19 -2.49
CA SER A 107 6.59 1.40 -1.04
C SER A 107 7.96 0.97 -0.52
N GLY A 108 9.01 1.72 -0.87
CA GLY A 108 10.40 1.38 -0.51
C GLY A 108 10.94 0.15 -1.24
N ALA A 109 10.12 -0.46 -2.07
CA ALA A 109 10.43 -1.55 -2.97
C ALA A 109 9.31 -1.59 -4.01
N SER A 110 9.55 -2.33 -5.08
CA SER A 110 8.52 -2.74 -6.04
C SER A 110 7.47 -3.60 -5.34
N ALA A 111 6.34 -3.02 -4.97
CA ALA A 111 5.48 -3.57 -3.94
C ALA A 111 4.28 -4.37 -4.48
N ALA A 112 3.63 -3.87 -5.56
CA ALA A 112 2.51 -4.56 -6.19
C ALA A 112 2.19 -4.02 -7.59
N TYR A 113 1.70 -4.89 -8.46
CA TYR A 113 1.13 -4.56 -9.78
C TYR A 113 -0.21 -5.24 -9.95
N ALA A 114 -1.12 -4.57 -10.62
CA ALA A 114 -2.39 -5.17 -11.01
C ALA A 114 -3.02 -4.40 -12.17
N PRO A 115 -3.29 -5.04 -13.33
CA PRO A 115 -4.23 -4.48 -14.28
C PRO A 115 -5.61 -4.32 -13.66
N ILE A 116 -6.22 -3.18 -13.97
CA ILE A 116 -7.57 -2.82 -13.59
C ILE A 116 -8.36 -2.48 -14.85
N ASP A 117 -9.54 -3.04 -14.98
CA ASP A 117 -10.49 -2.64 -16.00
C ASP A 117 -11.43 -1.58 -15.39
N ILE A 118 -11.40 -0.39 -15.98
CA ILE A 118 -12.23 0.74 -15.60
C ILE A 118 -13.38 0.84 -16.59
N GLU A 119 -14.60 0.72 -16.08
CA GLU A 119 -15.81 0.89 -16.87
C GLU A 119 -16.41 2.28 -16.65
N GLY A 120 -16.81 2.95 -17.74
CA GLY A 120 -17.47 4.25 -17.66
C GLY A 120 -18.77 4.19 -16.87
N GLY A 121 -18.98 5.15 -15.96
CA GLY A 121 -20.15 5.20 -15.09
C GLY A 121 -20.13 4.20 -13.92
N LYS A 122 -19.07 3.39 -13.78
CA LYS A 122 -18.96 2.38 -12.71
C LYS A 122 -17.83 2.70 -11.73
N PHE A 123 -17.92 2.04 -10.57
CA PHE A 123 -16.86 1.99 -9.58
C PHE A 123 -16.11 0.67 -9.71
N THR A 124 -14.80 0.74 -9.87
CA THR A 124 -13.89 -0.40 -9.75
C THR A 124 -13.22 -0.29 -8.39
N ARG A 125 -13.31 -1.30 -7.55
CA ARG A 125 -12.64 -1.28 -6.23
C ARG A 125 -11.39 -2.13 -6.28
N MET A 126 -10.28 -1.56 -5.82
CA MET A 126 -9.06 -2.28 -5.52
C MET A 126 -8.70 -2.07 -4.06
N SER A 127 -8.59 -3.17 -3.31
CA SER A 127 -7.90 -3.15 -2.02
C SER A 127 -6.51 -3.69 -2.27
N SER A 128 -5.54 -2.79 -2.33
CA SER A 128 -4.15 -3.19 -2.42
C SER A 128 -3.63 -3.41 -1.01
N PHE A 129 -3.41 -4.68 -0.69
CA PHE A 129 -2.44 -5.00 0.32
C PHE A 129 -1.10 -4.88 -0.38
N VAL A 130 -0.29 -3.90 0.01
CA VAL A 130 1.14 -4.13 -0.12
C VAL A 130 1.38 -5.31 0.80
N PRO A 131 1.69 -6.52 0.29
CA PRO A 131 2.02 -7.64 1.13
C PRO A 131 3.43 -7.35 1.65
N GLN A 132 3.55 -6.37 2.53
CA GLN A 132 4.66 -6.32 3.46
C GLN A 132 4.53 -7.64 4.19
N ARG A 133 5.43 -8.59 3.91
CA ARG A 133 5.41 -9.93 4.51
C ARG A 133 5.31 -9.72 6.02
N LEU A 134 4.10 -9.88 6.54
CA LEU A 134 3.79 -9.94 7.96
C LEU A 134 4.39 -11.24 8.45
N ASP A 135 5.71 -11.29 8.56
CA ASP A 135 6.33 -12.52 9.01
C ASP A 135 5.99 -12.67 10.49
N GLY A 136 5.25 -13.73 10.78
CA GLY A 136 4.88 -14.10 12.14
C GLY A 136 6.08 -14.47 13.01
N ALA A 137 7.29 -14.47 12.44
CA ALA A 137 8.54 -14.85 13.09
C ALA A 137 8.86 -14.03 14.35
N ASP A 138 8.64 -12.71 14.32
CA ASP A 138 9.04 -11.83 15.44
C ASP A 138 7.95 -11.59 16.50
N THR A 139 6.69 -11.92 16.23
CA THR A 139 5.60 -11.74 17.20
C THR A 139 4.79 -13.00 17.50
N GLY A 140 5.01 -14.10 16.76
CA GLY A 140 4.27 -15.36 16.90
C GLY A 140 2.76 -15.26 16.62
N ASP A 141 2.23 -14.06 16.39
CA ASP A 141 0.81 -13.80 16.27
C ASP A 141 0.57 -12.49 15.49
N ALA A 142 0.37 -12.61 14.18
CA ALA A 142 -0.06 -11.50 13.33
C ALA A 142 -1.31 -10.79 13.90
N ARG A 143 -2.14 -11.48 14.72
CA ARG A 143 -3.29 -10.87 15.41
C ARG A 143 -2.87 -9.93 16.53
N ALA A 144 -1.79 -10.22 17.25
CA ALA A 144 -1.24 -9.33 18.27
C ALA A 144 -0.68 -8.04 17.64
N LEU A 145 -0.07 -8.15 16.45
CA LEU A 145 0.42 -7.00 15.69
C LEU A 145 -0.75 -6.14 15.17
N LEU A 146 -1.75 -6.75 14.54
CA LEU A 146 -2.99 -6.07 14.12
C LEU A 146 -3.70 -5.39 15.30
N ARG A 147 -3.71 -6.01 16.50
CA ARG A 147 -4.28 -5.43 17.74
C ARG A 147 -3.58 -4.17 18.24
N ARG A 148 -2.31 -3.95 17.89
CA ARG A 148 -1.53 -2.77 18.33
C ARG A 148 -1.74 -1.52 17.47
N PHE A 149 -2.18 -1.68 16.23
CA PHE A 149 -2.38 -0.57 15.31
C PHE A 149 -3.76 0.09 15.50
N THR A 150 -3.81 1.28 16.09
CA THR A 150 -5.01 2.13 16.21
C THR A 150 -5.47 2.73 14.87
N LEU A 151 -5.25 2.01 13.77
CA LEU A 151 -5.30 2.57 12.42
C LEU A 151 -6.69 2.51 11.80
N THR A 152 -6.84 3.46 10.89
CA THR A 152 -7.97 3.92 10.11
C THR A 152 -8.91 2.80 9.65
N PRO A 153 -10.25 3.02 9.65
CA PRO A 153 -11.21 2.14 9.00
C PRO A 153 -10.94 2.03 7.48
N THR A 154 -10.10 1.10 7.06
CA THR A 154 -10.16 0.59 5.69
C THR A 154 -11.16 -0.57 5.65
N ILE A 155 -11.68 -0.98 4.51
CA ILE A 155 -12.65 -2.09 4.49
C ILE A 155 -11.99 -3.43 4.85
N ALA A 156 -10.66 -3.49 4.76
CA ALA A 156 -9.86 -4.61 5.23
C ALA A 156 -9.83 -4.68 6.75
N VAL A 157 -9.56 -3.57 7.46
CA VAL A 157 -9.66 -3.53 8.92
C VAL A 157 -11.04 -2.98 9.26
N PRO A 158 -12.05 -3.82 9.60
CA PRO A 158 -13.40 -3.35 9.90
C PRO A 158 -13.29 -2.13 10.83
N PRO A 159 -14.13 -1.10 10.63
CA PRO A 159 -14.05 0.13 11.40
C PRO A 159 -13.85 -0.27 12.83
N ARG A 160 -12.62 -0.06 13.34
CA ARG A 160 -12.36 -0.49 14.70
C ARG A 160 -13.39 0.28 15.48
N PRO A 161 -14.27 -0.42 16.20
CA PRO A 161 -15.15 0.29 17.07
C PRO A 161 -14.22 1.15 17.92
N SER A 162 -14.48 2.47 17.95
CA SER A 162 -13.51 3.43 18.48
C SER A 162 -12.96 2.96 19.83
N ARG A 163 -11.84 3.49 20.32
CA ARG A 163 -11.40 3.16 21.70
C ARG A 163 -12.50 3.35 22.76
N TRP A 164 -13.54 4.14 22.42
CA TRP A 164 -14.74 4.37 23.19
C TRP A 164 -15.89 3.38 22.94
N PHE A 165 -15.88 2.58 21.89
CA PHE A 165 -16.96 1.63 21.61
C PHE A 165 -17.14 0.61 22.71
N THR A 166 -16.10 -0.16 23.06
CA THR A 166 -16.23 -1.17 24.12
C THR A 166 -16.67 -0.50 25.44
N PRO A 167 -16.05 0.61 25.89
CA PRO A 167 -16.57 1.39 27.02
C PRO A 167 -18.03 1.85 26.87
N ALA A 168 -18.44 2.33 25.69
CA ALA A 168 -19.79 2.84 25.43
C ALA A 168 -20.83 1.72 25.38
N VAL A 169 -20.50 0.56 24.80
CA VAL A 169 -21.36 -0.63 24.76
C VAL A 169 -21.50 -1.21 26.16
N CYS A 170 -20.41 -1.28 26.93
CA CYS A 170 -20.48 -1.66 28.35
C CYS A 170 -21.35 -0.69 29.14
N PHE A 171 -21.16 0.63 28.97
CA PHE A 171 -21.95 1.64 29.67
C PHE A 171 -23.45 1.55 29.30
N ALA A 172 -23.75 1.42 28.01
CA ALA A 172 -25.12 1.24 27.52
C ALA A 172 -25.75 -0.05 28.08
N GLY A 173 -24.98 -1.14 28.14
CA GLY A 173 -25.41 -2.41 28.75
C GLY A 173 -25.70 -2.28 30.23
N THR A 174 -24.78 -1.67 30.99
CA THR A 174 -24.96 -1.39 32.43
C THR A 174 -26.20 -0.54 32.68
N ALA A 175 -26.37 0.55 31.91
CA ALA A 175 -27.52 1.45 32.04
C ALA A 175 -28.84 0.76 31.66
N ALA A 176 -28.88 0.01 30.56
CA ALA A 176 -30.06 -0.73 30.13
C ALA A 176 -30.46 -1.81 31.15
N SER A 177 -29.50 -2.55 31.71
CA SER A 177 -29.76 -3.54 32.75
C SER A 177 -30.24 -2.90 34.05
N ALA A 178 -29.64 -1.79 34.48
CA ALA A 178 -30.10 -1.05 35.66
C ALA A 178 -31.56 -0.57 35.48
N LEU A 179 -31.86 0.08 34.34
CA LEU A 179 -33.21 0.58 34.04
C LEU A 179 -34.25 -0.56 33.95
N ALA A 180 -33.88 -1.68 33.34
CA ALA A 180 -34.75 -2.86 33.28
C ALA A 180 -35.04 -3.43 34.69
N THR A 181 -34.02 -3.50 35.55
CA THR A 181 -34.20 -3.93 36.95
C THR A 181 -35.08 -2.96 37.73
N LEU A 182 -34.88 -1.66 37.58
CA LEU A 182 -35.71 -0.63 38.22
C LEU A 182 -37.18 -0.76 37.79
N ALA A 183 -37.45 -0.98 36.50
CA ALA A 183 -38.80 -1.13 35.98
C ALA A 183 -39.52 -2.39 36.49
N VAL A 184 -38.77 -3.47 36.79
CA VAL A 184 -39.32 -4.69 37.41
C VAL A 184 -39.56 -4.49 38.90
N LEU A 185 -38.61 -3.85 39.60
CA LEU A 185 -38.67 -3.69 41.06
C LEU A 185 -39.71 -2.68 41.53
N ASP A 186 -40.11 -1.72 40.69
CA ASP A 186 -41.27 -0.84 40.91
C ASP A 186 -42.57 -1.62 41.19
N ARG A 187 -42.60 -2.92 40.88
CA ARG A 187 -43.75 -3.81 41.08
C ARG A 187 -43.58 -4.80 42.23
N THR A 188 -42.55 -4.63 43.07
CA THR A 188 -42.20 -5.59 44.14
C THR A 188 -41.98 -4.90 45.48
N ASP A 189 -42.41 -5.52 46.59
CA ASP A 189 -42.23 -5.01 47.97
C ASP A 189 -40.80 -5.20 48.53
N VAL A 190 -39.78 -5.02 47.70
CA VAL A 190 -38.38 -5.16 48.11
C VAL A 190 -37.85 -3.79 48.55
N GLU A 191 -37.68 -3.57 49.85
CA GLU A 191 -37.20 -2.29 50.39
C GLU A 191 -35.71 -2.27 50.78
N GLY A 192 -35.12 -1.07 50.78
CA GLY A 192 -33.85 -0.78 51.44
C GLY A 192 -32.59 -1.28 50.72
N LEU A 193 -31.59 -1.71 51.49
CA LEU A 193 -30.25 -2.04 51.00
C LEU A 193 -30.25 -3.21 50.00
N ALA A 194 -31.15 -4.18 50.18
CA ALA A 194 -31.26 -5.34 49.30
C ALA A 194 -31.63 -4.95 47.85
N TRP A 195 -32.47 -3.93 47.70
CA TRP A 195 -32.86 -3.37 46.40
C TRP A 195 -31.66 -2.78 45.66
N LEU A 196 -30.86 -1.97 46.36
CA LEU A 196 -29.69 -1.31 45.77
C LEU A 196 -28.63 -2.33 45.37
N LEU A 197 -28.40 -3.35 46.20
CA LEU A 197 -27.48 -4.44 45.89
C LEU A 197 -27.94 -5.23 44.65
N LEU A 198 -29.24 -5.51 44.52
CA LEU A 198 -29.77 -6.23 43.35
C LEU A 198 -29.58 -5.42 42.07
N VAL A 199 -29.89 -4.12 42.07
CA VAL A 199 -29.68 -3.24 40.91
C VAL A 199 -28.20 -3.20 40.53
N VAL A 200 -27.29 -3.05 41.50
CA VAL A 200 -25.85 -3.02 41.25
C VAL A 200 -25.35 -4.35 40.67
N VAL A 201 -25.79 -5.48 41.22
CA VAL A 201 -25.40 -6.81 40.71
C VAL A 201 -25.90 -7.01 39.27
N VAL A 202 -27.17 -6.72 38.99
CA VAL A 202 -27.74 -6.91 37.64
C VAL A 202 -27.11 -5.95 36.63
N ALA A 203 -26.89 -4.68 37.01
CA ALA A 203 -26.21 -3.71 36.16
C ALA A 203 -24.76 -4.14 35.84
N THR A 204 -24.05 -4.68 36.84
CA THR A 204 -22.68 -5.19 36.65
C THR A 204 -22.65 -6.40 35.72
N LEU A 205 -23.56 -7.37 35.90
CA LEU A 205 -23.68 -8.53 35.02
C LEU A 205 -24.07 -8.11 33.60
N GLY A 206 -24.93 -7.11 33.45
CA GLY A 206 -25.25 -6.47 32.17
C GLY A 206 -24.02 -5.90 31.49
N GLY A 207 -23.24 -5.07 32.19
CA GLY A 207 -21.99 -4.52 31.69
C GLY A 207 -21.00 -5.61 31.24
N ILE A 208 -20.85 -6.70 32.01
CA ILE A 208 -20.00 -7.84 31.65
C ILE A 208 -20.54 -8.55 30.39
N GLY A 209 -21.85 -8.78 30.28
CA GLY A 209 -22.47 -9.41 29.10
C GLY A 209 -22.23 -8.59 27.83
N PHE A 210 -22.42 -7.27 27.91
CA PHE A 210 -22.19 -6.35 26.81
C PHE A 210 -20.70 -6.20 26.47
N TYR A 211 -19.79 -6.29 27.44
CA TYR A 211 -18.35 -6.38 27.19
C TYR A 211 -18.02 -7.58 26.30
N TRP A 212 -18.53 -8.78 26.63
CA TRP A 212 -18.30 -9.97 25.82
C TRP A 212 -18.92 -9.86 24.42
N ALA A 213 -20.11 -9.27 24.31
CA ALA A 213 -20.74 -8.98 23.01
C ALA A 213 -19.87 -8.04 22.16
N ALA A 214 -19.33 -6.96 22.74
CA ALA A 214 -18.41 -6.06 22.05
C ALA A 214 -17.15 -6.80 21.57
N ARG A 215 -16.57 -7.67 22.41
CA ARG A 215 -15.41 -8.49 22.06
C ARG A 215 -15.70 -9.50 20.95
N LEU A 216 -16.89 -10.10 20.92
CA LEU A 216 -17.32 -10.99 19.84
C LEU A 216 -17.51 -10.23 18.52
N ILE A 217 -18.08 -9.02 18.57
CA ILE A 217 -18.19 -8.14 17.39
C ILE A 217 -16.79 -7.79 16.87
N GLU A 218 -15.88 -7.35 17.72
CA GLU A 218 -14.49 -7.07 17.36
C GLU A 218 -13.82 -8.30 16.73
N ALA A 219 -13.99 -9.49 17.34
CA ALA A 219 -13.41 -10.73 16.84
C ALA A 219 -14.00 -11.16 15.48
N ALA A 220 -15.32 -11.07 15.31
CA ALA A 220 -16.00 -11.38 14.06
C ALA A 220 -15.56 -10.43 12.95
N ALA A 221 -15.40 -9.16 13.29
CA ALA A 221 -14.92 -8.15 12.38
C ALA A 221 -13.48 -8.49 11.92
N VAL A 222 -12.56 -8.81 12.85
CA VAL A 222 -11.19 -9.24 12.52
C VAL A 222 -11.19 -10.53 11.71
N ALA A 223 -12.07 -11.49 12.01
CA ALA A 223 -12.19 -12.72 11.22
C ALA A 223 -12.65 -12.42 9.78
N ALA A 224 -13.60 -11.49 9.61
CA ALA A 224 -14.04 -11.03 8.28
C ALA A 224 -12.91 -10.32 7.51
N ALA A 225 -12.08 -9.53 8.21
CA ALA A 225 -10.85 -8.96 7.66
C ALA A 225 -9.90 -10.06 7.15
N GLU A 226 -9.57 -11.02 8.02
CA GLU A 226 -8.68 -12.15 7.71
C GLU A 226 -9.22 -12.96 6.51
N LEU A 227 -10.53 -13.21 6.45
CA LEU A 227 -11.15 -13.93 5.33
C LEU A 227 -11.07 -13.15 4.02
N ARG A 228 -11.21 -11.82 4.05
CA ARG A 228 -11.03 -10.98 2.86
C ARG A 228 -9.57 -10.91 2.42
N LEU A 229 -8.64 -10.81 3.36
CA LEU A 229 -7.20 -10.89 3.09
C LEU A 229 -6.80 -12.22 2.47
N LYS A 230 -7.48 -13.31 2.87
CA LYS A 230 -7.32 -14.65 2.30
C LYS A 230 -8.05 -14.83 0.97
N ALA A 231 -9.02 -13.99 0.64
CA ALA A 231 -9.71 -14.06 -0.63
C ALA A 231 -8.68 -13.81 -1.73
N ARG A 232 -8.49 -14.79 -2.60
CA ARG A 232 -7.59 -14.65 -3.74
C ARG A 232 -8.11 -13.51 -4.59
N LEU A 233 -7.34 -12.43 -4.64
CA LEU A 233 -7.56 -11.41 -5.65
C LEU A 233 -7.49 -12.08 -7.03
N PRO A 234 -8.36 -11.72 -7.97
CA PRO A 234 -8.32 -12.28 -9.31
C PRO A 234 -6.93 -12.07 -9.90
N VAL A 235 -6.40 -13.11 -10.56
CA VAL A 235 -5.16 -12.99 -11.31
C VAL A 235 -5.38 -11.98 -12.42
N ALA A 236 -4.54 -10.97 -12.42
CA ALA A 236 -4.75 -9.80 -13.21
C ALA A 236 -4.30 -10.09 -14.66
N GLY A 237 -5.22 -9.96 -15.62
CA GLY A 237 -4.95 -10.20 -17.04
C GLY A 237 -4.58 -8.91 -17.77
N HIS A 238 -3.48 -8.93 -18.52
CA HIS A 238 -3.08 -7.82 -19.38
C HIS A 238 -3.12 -8.24 -20.85
N HIS A 239 -3.46 -7.31 -21.74
CA HIS A 239 -3.37 -7.57 -23.17
C HIS A 239 -1.90 -7.55 -23.60
N GLU A 240 -1.54 -8.43 -24.51
CA GLU A 240 -0.24 -8.39 -25.16
C GLU A 240 -0.10 -7.10 -25.96
N ALA A 241 0.99 -6.38 -25.74
CA ALA A 241 1.43 -5.27 -26.56
C ALA A 241 2.51 -5.76 -27.53
N ALA A 242 2.44 -5.32 -28.79
CA ALA A 242 3.46 -5.68 -29.78
C ALA A 242 4.81 -5.01 -29.45
N ILE A 243 5.90 -5.76 -29.60
CA ILE A 243 7.28 -5.27 -29.44
C ILE A 243 8.17 -5.87 -30.53
N GLY A 244 8.65 -5.08 -31.48
CA GLY A 244 9.49 -5.61 -32.57
C GLY A 244 8.83 -6.79 -33.30
N ASP A 245 9.43 -7.97 -33.22
CA ASP A 245 8.94 -9.24 -33.78
C ASP A 245 8.12 -10.11 -32.80
N GLY A 246 7.82 -9.58 -31.62
CA GLY A 246 7.21 -10.30 -30.51
C GLY A 246 6.08 -9.56 -29.81
N THR A 247 5.74 -10.03 -28.61
CA THR A 247 4.77 -9.38 -27.72
C THR A 247 5.28 -9.28 -26.28
N TRP A 248 4.71 -8.36 -25.52
CA TRP A 248 4.99 -8.14 -24.11
C TRP A 248 3.70 -8.05 -23.30
N ARG A 249 3.72 -8.58 -22.09
CA ARG A 249 2.70 -8.30 -21.08
C ARG A 249 3.30 -8.30 -19.65
N PRO A 250 2.78 -7.48 -18.73
CA PRO A 250 3.03 -7.67 -17.31
C PRO A 250 2.32 -8.94 -16.83
N VAL A 251 2.97 -9.66 -15.91
CA VAL A 251 2.44 -10.86 -15.27
C VAL A 251 2.25 -10.56 -13.79
N ASP A 252 1.05 -10.84 -13.30
CA ASP A 252 0.76 -10.81 -11.88
C ASP A 252 1.62 -11.86 -11.17
N VAL A 253 2.32 -11.50 -10.09
CA VAL A 253 3.15 -12.43 -9.31
C VAL A 253 2.36 -13.63 -8.75
N ARG A 254 1.03 -13.53 -8.72
CA ARG A 254 0.11 -14.60 -8.32
C ARG A 254 -0.31 -15.50 -9.48
N ASP A 255 0.00 -15.11 -10.72
CA ASP A 255 -0.19 -15.95 -11.90
C ASP A 255 0.85 -17.07 -11.90
N THR A 256 0.45 -18.21 -11.34
CA THR A 256 1.29 -19.43 -11.34
C THR A 256 1.12 -20.25 -12.61
N ALA A 257 0.38 -19.76 -13.62
CA ALA A 257 0.23 -20.50 -14.87
C ALA A 257 1.57 -20.62 -15.58
N ALA A 258 1.84 -21.83 -16.08
CA ALA A 258 2.96 -22.03 -16.99
C ALA A 258 2.75 -21.16 -18.24
N PRO A 259 3.77 -20.40 -18.66
CA PRO A 259 3.64 -19.57 -19.84
C PRO A 259 3.45 -20.44 -21.08
N GLN A 260 2.52 -20.05 -21.94
CA GLN A 260 2.24 -20.75 -23.19
C GLN A 260 2.63 -19.84 -24.36
N PRO A 261 3.82 -20.01 -24.98
CA PRO A 261 4.18 -19.23 -26.14
C PRO A 261 3.23 -19.53 -27.31
N PRO A 262 2.88 -18.52 -28.12
CA PRO A 262 2.28 -18.74 -29.44
C PRO A 262 3.15 -19.67 -30.31
N PRO A 263 2.55 -20.39 -31.28
CA PRO A 263 3.31 -21.25 -32.18
C PRO A 263 4.45 -20.49 -32.87
N GLY A 264 5.68 -21.01 -32.74
CA GLY A 264 6.87 -20.40 -33.35
C GLY A 264 7.53 -19.30 -32.52
N GLN A 265 7.06 -19.05 -31.30
CA GLN A 265 7.69 -18.15 -30.34
C GLN A 265 8.28 -18.92 -29.14
N ALA A 266 9.14 -18.24 -28.40
CA ALA A 266 9.69 -18.67 -27.12
C ALA A 266 9.42 -17.59 -26.07
N VAL A 267 9.44 -17.97 -24.78
CA VAL A 267 9.11 -17.06 -23.69
C VAL A 267 10.35 -16.66 -22.91
N LEU A 268 10.54 -15.35 -22.74
CA LEU A 268 11.43 -14.77 -21.74
C LEU A 268 10.58 -14.18 -20.61
N ARG A 269 10.75 -14.69 -19.38
CA ARG A 269 10.20 -14.08 -18.16
C ARG A 269 11.31 -13.29 -17.47
N LEU A 270 11.13 -11.98 -17.39
CA LEU A 270 12.05 -11.07 -16.72
C LEU A 270 11.38 -10.54 -15.45
N ALA A 271 11.79 -11.04 -14.30
CA ALA A 271 11.39 -10.53 -13.00
C ALA A 271 12.34 -9.41 -12.58
N VAL A 272 11.86 -8.17 -12.64
CA VAL A 272 12.63 -6.99 -12.20
C VAL A 272 12.05 -6.51 -10.88
N ALA A 273 12.89 -6.36 -9.87
CA ALA A 273 12.51 -5.78 -8.59
C ALA A 273 13.47 -4.68 -8.21
N TYR A 274 13.05 -3.80 -7.31
CA TYR A 274 13.96 -2.89 -6.65
C TYR A 274 13.71 -2.84 -5.15
N THR A 275 14.75 -2.47 -4.42
CA THR A 275 14.69 -2.10 -3.01
C THR A 275 15.24 -0.70 -2.85
N GLN A 276 14.58 0.10 -2.03
CA GLN A 276 15.02 1.45 -1.72
C GLN A 276 15.82 1.43 -0.42
N SER A 277 17.03 1.98 -0.45
CA SER A 277 17.82 2.19 0.76
C SER A 277 17.10 3.19 1.67
N PRO A 278 16.92 2.87 2.96
CA PRO A 278 16.40 3.81 3.94
C PRO A 278 17.33 5.02 4.02
N ASN A 279 16.75 6.22 4.07
CA ASN A 279 17.54 7.43 4.29
C ASN A 279 18.25 7.32 5.65
N ASP A 280 19.58 7.40 5.64
CA ASP A 280 20.36 7.54 6.87
C ASP A 280 20.09 8.94 7.45
N PRO A 281 19.48 9.06 8.63
CA PRO A 281 19.22 10.35 9.27
C PRO A 281 20.48 11.16 9.53
N GLN A 282 21.62 10.48 9.72
CA GLN A 282 22.91 11.14 9.91
C GLN A 282 23.49 11.67 8.61
N ALA A 283 22.97 11.22 7.46
CA ALA A 283 23.39 11.68 6.15
C ALA A 283 22.69 12.97 5.71
N LEU A 284 21.61 13.42 6.38
CA LEU A 284 20.96 14.70 6.09
C LEU A 284 21.85 15.86 6.61
N PRO A 285 22.50 16.63 5.72
CA PRO A 285 23.43 17.67 6.14
C PRO A 285 22.67 18.82 6.83
N GLY A 286 23.14 19.24 8.01
CA GLY A 286 22.69 20.48 8.64
C GLY A 286 21.51 20.40 9.60
N THR A 287 20.91 19.22 9.81
CA THR A 287 19.86 19.05 10.83
C THR A 287 20.45 18.90 12.23
N ILE A 288 20.85 20.02 12.86
CA ILE A 288 20.94 20.07 14.32
C ILE A 288 19.50 20.14 14.84
N LEU A 289 18.88 18.98 15.03
CA LEU A 289 17.60 18.90 15.71
C LEU A 289 17.81 19.20 17.19
N ASP A 290 16.96 20.05 17.78
CA ASP A 290 16.86 20.09 19.23
C ASP A 290 16.41 18.70 19.77
N GLU A 291 16.68 18.42 21.04
CA GLU A 291 16.40 17.11 21.65
C GLU A 291 14.93 16.68 21.49
N LYS A 292 14.01 17.64 21.52
CA LYS A 292 12.57 17.38 21.38
C LYS A 292 12.19 17.07 19.93
N ALA A 293 12.77 17.77 18.97
CA ALA A 293 12.62 17.50 17.55
C ALA A 293 13.21 16.13 17.20
N ALA A 294 14.37 15.78 17.76
CA ALA A 294 14.99 14.46 17.63
C ALA A 294 14.13 13.33 18.25
N GLU A 295 13.51 13.56 19.41
CA GLU A 295 12.58 12.61 20.03
C GLU A 295 11.29 12.45 19.19
N GLN A 296 10.73 13.55 18.69
CA GLN A 296 9.56 13.53 17.80
C GLN A 296 9.86 12.81 16.49
N ALA A 297 11.01 13.11 15.89
CA ALA A 297 11.58 12.43 14.74
C ALA A 297 11.71 10.92 14.98
N ALA A 298 12.33 10.51 16.08
CA ALA A 298 12.48 9.12 16.47
C ALA A 298 11.12 8.44 16.68
N ARG A 299 10.15 9.14 17.27
CA ARG A 299 8.78 8.66 17.45
C ARG A 299 8.07 8.47 16.10
N ARG A 300 8.15 9.43 15.18
CA ARG A 300 7.61 9.33 13.82
C ARG A 300 8.25 8.18 13.05
N ARG A 301 9.57 8.07 13.08
CA ARG A 301 10.33 6.97 12.47
C ARG A 301 9.93 5.59 13.04
N ARG A 302 9.55 5.51 14.32
CA ARG A 302 9.05 4.26 14.93
C ARG A 302 7.64 3.87 14.46
N VAL A 303 6.78 4.85 14.15
CA VAL A 303 5.36 4.61 13.83
C VAL A 303 5.13 4.52 12.31
N ILE A 304 5.81 5.36 11.54
CA ILE A 304 5.55 5.61 10.11
C ILE A 304 6.71 5.11 9.25
N GLY A 305 7.88 4.85 9.84
CA GLY A 305 9.09 4.51 9.10
C GLY A 305 9.90 5.71 8.63
N GLU A 306 9.34 6.92 8.70
CA GLU A 306 9.94 8.14 8.17
C GLU A 306 9.96 9.25 9.23
N GLU A 307 10.99 10.09 9.19
CA GLU A 307 11.23 11.16 10.18
C GLU A 307 10.51 12.46 9.80
N TYR A 308 10.69 12.85 8.53
CA TYR A 308 10.09 14.00 7.90
C TYR A 308 9.46 13.55 6.59
N PRO A 309 8.13 13.53 6.49
CA PRO A 309 7.50 13.28 5.20
C PRO A 309 7.75 14.47 4.27
N PRO A 310 8.53 14.36 3.17
CA PRO A 310 8.54 15.37 2.11
C PRO A 310 7.13 15.65 1.58
N GLU A 311 6.97 16.83 0.97
CA GLU A 311 5.67 17.29 0.44
C GLU A 311 5.12 16.36 -0.64
N ALA A 312 6.02 15.79 -1.45
CA ALA A 312 5.74 14.71 -2.38
C ALA A 312 6.76 13.60 -2.19
N ARG A 313 6.33 12.36 -2.39
CA ARG A 313 7.24 11.22 -2.31
C ARG A 313 7.82 10.97 -3.68
N PRO A 314 9.16 10.83 -3.80
CA PRO A 314 9.74 10.40 -5.04
C PRO A 314 9.26 8.98 -5.35
N TRP A 315 9.05 8.71 -6.63
CA TRP A 315 8.80 7.37 -7.17
C TRP A 315 9.98 6.99 -8.04
N VAL A 316 10.12 5.70 -8.30
CA VAL A 316 11.09 5.18 -9.25
C VAL A 316 10.38 5.07 -10.60
N GLU A 317 10.95 5.67 -11.63
CA GLU A 317 10.49 5.49 -13.01
C GLU A 317 10.55 4.01 -13.43
N ARG A 318 9.91 3.63 -14.53
CA ARG A 318 9.95 2.23 -15.01
C ARG A 318 11.39 1.76 -15.29
N PRO A 319 11.71 0.46 -15.11
CA PRO A 319 13.03 -0.05 -15.43
C PRO A 319 13.32 0.11 -16.93
N VAL A 320 14.56 0.41 -17.27
CA VAL A 320 15.00 0.50 -18.66
C VAL A 320 15.34 -0.90 -19.13
N VAL A 321 14.58 -1.43 -20.10
CA VAL A 321 14.85 -2.75 -20.68
C VAL A 321 15.06 -2.61 -22.17
N ARG A 322 16.11 -3.25 -22.68
CA ARG A 322 16.36 -3.42 -24.11
C ARG A 322 16.51 -4.89 -24.45
N ILE A 323 15.93 -5.31 -25.55
CA ILE A 323 16.09 -6.63 -26.14
C ILE A 323 16.62 -6.44 -27.54
N ASP A 324 17.81 -6.97 -27.80
CA ASP A 324 18.53 -6.81 -29.08
C ASP A 324 18.68 -5.33 -29.47
N ASP A 325 19.11 -4.51 -28.50
CA ASP A 325 19.24 -3.04 -28.55
C ASP A 325 17.94 -2.25 -28.70
N ALA A 326 16.80 -2.90 -28.93
CA ALA A 326 15.51 -2.23 -29.03
C ALA A 326 14.92 -1.99 -27.63
N PRO A 327 14.51 -0.76 -27.28
CA PRO A 327 13.81 -0.51 -26.02
C PRO A 327 12.45 -1.21 -26.03
N VAL A 328 12.13 -1.90 -24.94
CA VAL A 328 10.86 -2.60 -24.76
C VAL A 328 10.14 -2.08 -23.50
N PRO A 329 8.80 -2.15 -23.44
CA PRO A 329 8.07 -1.81 -22.23
C PRO A 329 8.45 -2.75 -21.09
N ALA A 330 8.58 -2.22 -19.88
CA ALA A 330 8.86 -3.01 -18.70
C ALA A 330 8.23 -2.36 -17.46
N ILE A 331 7.97 -3.20 -16.46
CA ILE A 331 7.53 -2.82 -15.13
C ILE A 331 8.49 -3.38 -14.08
N TRP A 332 8.48 -2.81 -12.88
CA TRP A 332 9.20 -3.32 -11.71
C TRP A 332 8.55 -4.59 -11.13
N GLY A 333 8.21 -5.57 -11.97
CA GLY A 333 7.61 -6.83 -11.56
C GLY A 333 7.97 -7.94 -12.53
N VAL A 334 7.06 -8.89 -12.74
CA VAL A 334 7.27 -9.95 -13.73
C VAL A 334 6.80 -9.45 -15.10
N ASN A 335 7.72 -9.46 -16.05
CA ASN A 335 7.49 -9.12 -17.45
C ASN A 335 7.58 -10.41 -18.27
N GLU A 336 6.63 -10.65 -19.16
CA GLU A 336 6.67 -11.78 -20.07
C GLU A 336 6.76 -11.27 -21.51
N TYR A 337 7.83 -11.67 -22.18
CA TYR A 337 8.08 -11.38 -23.58
C TYR A 337 7.96 -12.65 -24.39
N HIS A 338 7.18 -12.62 -25.47
CA HIS A 338 7.12 -13.70 -26.45
C HIS A 338 7.93 -13.27 -27.66
N LEU A 339 9.03 -13.97 -27.93
CA LEU A 339 10.04 -13.59 -28.90
C LEU A 339 10.29 -14.73 -29.89
N THR A 340 10.97 -14.44 -30.99
CA THR A 340 11.46 -15.51 -31.88
C THR A 340 12.44 -16.43 -31.13
N PRO A 341 12.45 -17.75 -31.35
CA PRO A 341 13.44 -18.63 -30.74
C PRO A 341 14.84 -18.31 -31.27
N GLY A 342 15.82 -18.18 -30.38
CA GLY A 342 17.16 -17.76 -30.77
C GLY A 342 18.02 -17.26 -29.61
N GLY A 343 19.20 -16.73 -29.94
CA GLY A 343 20.02 -15.99 -29.00
C GLY A 343 19.58 -14.53 -28.96
N HIS A 344 19.37 -14.00 -27.77
CA HIS A 344 18.98 -12.60 -27.55
C HIS A 344 19.89 -11.95 -26.53
N ARG A 345 20.12 -10.66 -26.72
CA ARG A 345 20.79 -9.79 -25.77
C ARG A 345 19.76 -9.00 -24.98
N VAL A 346 19.76 -9.15 -23.67
CA VAL A 346 18.86 -8.44 -22.75
C VAL A 346 19.69 -7.49 -21.90
N ASP A 347 19.46 -6.19 -22.04
CA ASP A 347 20.03 -5.16 -21.17
C ASP A 347 18.95 -4.66 -20.21
N VAL A 348 19.23 -4.65 -18.91
CA VAL A 348 18.31 -4.18 -17.85
C VAL A 348 19.01 -3.10 -17.05
N GLY A 349 18.39 -1.94 -16.89
CA GLY A 349 18.98 -0.79 -16.22
C GLY A 349 18.06 -0.10 -15.22
N VAL A 350 18.68 0.52 -14.22
CA VAL A 350 18.04 1.46 -13.31
C VAL A 350 17.79 2.77 -14.06
N PRO A 351 16.56 3.28 -14.09
CA PRO A 351 16.27 4.55 -14.74
C PRO A 351 16.87 5.70 -13.95
N GLY A 352 17.11 6.83 -14.64
CA GLY A 352 17.31 8.11 -13.96
C GLY A 352 16.09 8.49 -13.11
N PRO A 353 16.24 9.44 -12.17
CA PRO A 353 15.08 10.01 -11.51
C PRO A 353 14.17 10.68 -12.55
N ALA A 354 12.86 10.72 -12.28
CA ALA A 354 11.93 11.48 -13.09
C ALA A 354 12.41 12.93 -13.23
N GLU A 355 12.27 13.54 -14.41
CA GLU A 355 12.81 14.88 -14.66
C GLU A 355 12.30 15.93 -13.67
N VAL A 356 11.04 15.79 -13.24
CA VAL A 356 10.40 16.70 -12.28
C VAL A 356 10.85 16.49 -10.83
N LEU A 357 11.52 15.38 -10.53
CA LEU A 357 12.18 15.15 -9.26
C LEU A 357 13.62 15.65 -9.25
N ARG A 358 14.10 16.21 -10.38
CA ARG A 358 15.48 16.64 -10.57
C ARG A 358 15.55 18.15 -10.74
N ASP A 359 16.40 18.79 -9.97
CA ASP A 359 16.83 20.17 -10.19
C ASP A 359 18.31 20.21 -10.63
N ASP A 360 18.85 21.42 -10.79
CA ASP A 360 20.26 21.61 -11.16
C ASP A 360 21.23 21.18 -10.03
N GLN A 361 20.74 20.92 -8.81
CA GLN A 361 21.54 20.50 -7.65
C GLN A 361 21.46 19.00 -7.37
N THR A 362 20.47 18.29 -7.93
CA THR A 362 20.29 16.86 -7.76
C THR A 362 21.53 16.09 -8.23
N THR A 363 22.18 15.42 -7.29
CA THR A 363 23.33 14.56 -7.60
C THR A 363 22.84 13.20 -8.07
N VAL A 364 23.02 12.90 -9.37
CA VAL A 364 22.66 11.60 -9.95
C VAL A 364 23.91 10.73 -10.10
N VAL A 365 23.93 9.58 -9.41
CA VAL A 365 25.03 8.60 -9.41
C VAL A 365 24.51 7.28 -9.98
N LEU A 366 24.53 7.17 -11.31
CA LEU A 366 24.23 5.94 -12.03
C LEU A 366 25.52 5.41 -12.69
N PRO A 367 26.31 4.59 -11.96
CA PRO A 367 27.54 4.01 -12.49
C PRO A 367 27.26 2.99 -13.61
N ALA A 368 28.31 2.44 -14.22
CA ALA A 368 28.16 1.47 -15.30
C ALA A 368 27.39 0.20 -14.90
N ASP A 369 27.43 -0.17 -13.62
CA ASP A 369 26.66 -1.25 -13.00
C ASP A 369 25.22 -0.85 -12.62
N ALA A 370 24.77 0.34 -13.03
CA ALA A 370 23.35 0.66 -13.10
C ALA A 370 22.67 0.02 -14.33
N GLU A 371 23.43 -0.67 -15.19
CA GLU A 371 22.93 -1.48 -16.31
C GLU A 371 23.63 -2.85 -16.33
N VAL A 372 22.86 -3.92 -16.49
CA VAL A 372 23.36 -5.30 -16.58
C VAL A 372 22.94 -5.91 -17.91
N ARG A 373 23.92 -6.52 -18.59
CA ARG A 373 23.75 -7.22 -19.86
C ARG A 373 23.74 -8.73 -19.65
N ILE A 374 22.78 -9.41 -20.29
CA ILE A 374 22.55 -10.83 -20.16
C ILE A 374 22.30 -11.40 -21.55
N ASP A 375 23.10 -12.37 -21.97
CA ASP A 375 22.85 -13.14 -23.18
C ASP A 375 22.03 -14.38 -22.84
N VAL A 376 20.86 -14.53 -23.48
CA VAL A 376 19.93 -15.65 -23.27
C VAL A 376 19.71 -16.42 -24.56
N VAL A 377 19.44 -17.72 -24.46
CA VAL A 377 19.04 -18.55 -25.61
C VAL A 377 17.66 -19.11 -25.36
N LEU A 378 16.67 -18.56 -26.07
CA LEU A 378 15.27 -18.91 -25.90
C LEU A 378 14.92 -20.16 -26.71
N ARG A 379 14.34 -21.15 -26.04
CA ARG A 379 13.89 -22.42 -26.64
C ARG A 379 12.37 -22.45 -26.60
N GLY A 380 11.72 -22.82 -27.71
CA GLY A 380 10.27 -22.65 -27.87
C GLY A 380 9.35 -23.43 -26.92
N ALA A 381 9.86 -24.34 -26.09
CA ALA A 381 9.02 -25.15 -25.19
C ALA A 381 9.07 -24.72 -23.72
N GLU A 382 10.15 -24.11 -23.27
CA GLU A 382 10.37 -23.78 -21.84
C GLU A 382 10.66 -22.29 -21.70
N PRO A 383 10.05 -21.60 -20.73
CA PRO A 383 10.38 -20.22 -20.47
C PRO A 383 11.82 -20.10 -19.99
N THR A 384 12.53 -19.11 -20.51
CA THR A 384 13.79 -18.67 -19.91
C THR A 384 13.47 -17.61 -18.86
N VAL A 385 13.90 -17.83 -17.62
CA VAL A 385 13.64 -16.92 -16.51
C VAL A 385 14.92 -16.15 -16.15
N VAL A 386 14.78 -14.83 -16.09
CA VAL A 386 15.83 -13.90 -15.65
C VAL A 386 15.30 -13.11 -14.47
N GLU A 387 16.07 -13.07 -13.39
CA GLU A 387 15.80 -12.23 -12.23
C GLU A 387 16.79 -11.07 -12.23
N ALA A 388 16.28 -9.85 -12.06
CA ALA A 388 17.07 -8.64 -11.90
C ALA A 388 16.62 -7.87 -10.66
N THR A 389 17.55 -7.50 -9.80
CA THR A 389 17.27 -6.77 -8.55
C THR A 389 18.09 -5.48 -8.54
N ALA A 390 17.41 -4.35 -8.36
CA ALA A 390 18.03 -3.05 -8.19
C ALA A 390 18.07 -2.63 -6.71
N ALA A 391 19.16 -1.95 -6.32
CA ALA A 391 19.25 -1.20 -5.08
C ALA A 391 19.23 0.29 -5.45
N ILE A 392 18.24 1.04 -4.95
CA ILE A 392 18.02 2.44 -5.32
C ILE A 392 18.08 3.31 -4.06
N GLU A 393 18.88 4.37 -4.11
CA GLU A 393 18.95 5.41 -3.09
C GLU A 393 18.21 6.65 -3.62
N MET A 394 17.23 7.14 -2.87
CA MET A 394 16.52 8.39 -3.18
C MET A 394 16.50 9.27 -1.94
N VAL A 395 17.39 10.26 -1.90
CA VAL A 395 17.45 11.24 -0.82
C VAL A 395 16.63 12.45 -1.24
N PRO A 396 15.46 12.70 -0.62
CA PRO A 396 14.69 13.89 -0.91
C PRO A 396 15.45 15.13 -0.42
N GLY A 397 15.35 16.22 -1.15
CA GLY A 397 15.83 17.52 -0.73
C GLY A 397 15.09 18.00 0.53
N PHE A 398 15.74 18.91 1.27
CA PHE A 398 15.18 19.49 2.49
C PHE A 398 13.92 20.33 2.23
N GLU A 399 13.87 21.00 1.08
CA GLU A 399 12.75 21.84 0.65
C GLU A 399 12.06 21.20 -0.57
N GLY A 400 10.82 20.75 -0.40
CA GLY A 400 9.97 20.33 -1.53
C GLY A 400 9.99 18.84 -1.85
N TRP A 401 9.92 18.55 -3.14
CA TRP A 401 9.75 17.23 -3.77
C TRP A 401 10.95 16.78 -4.63
N GLU A 402 11.91 17.67 -4.84
CA GLU A 402 13.12 17.39 -5.60
C GLU A 402 14.06 16.48 -4.81
N LEU A 403 14.93 15.77 -5.51
CA LEU A 403 15.93 14.90 -4.90
C LEU A 403 17.23 15.68 -4.68
N GLU A 404 17.83 15.53 -3.50
CA GLU A 404 19.22 15.92 -3.28
C GLU A 404 20.16 14.93 -3.97
N ARG A 405 19.81 13.65 -3.89
CA ARG A 405 20.62 12.55 -4.44
C ARG A 405 19.76 11.41 -4.94
N TYR A 406 20.15 10.89 -6.09
CA TYR A 406 19.63 9.65 -6.66
C TYR A 406 20.79 8.74 -7.04
N ALA A 407 20.81 7.51 -6.54
CA ALA A 407 21.80 6.53 -6.94
C ALA A 407 21.14 5.16 -7.16
N GLY A 408 21.76 4.32 -7.98
CA GLY A 408 21.26 2.97 -8.16
C GLY A 408 22.24 2.03 -8.81
N THR A 409 22.13 0.77 -8.44
CA THR A 409 22.86 -0.35 -9.05
C THR A 409 21.88 -1.48 -9.33
N ILE A 410 22.21 -2.35 -10.29
CA ILE A 410 21.39 -3.51 -10.63
C ILE A 410 22.26 -4.74 -10.84
N GLU A 411 21.79 -5.86 -10.30
CA GLU A 411 22.35 -7.18 -10.57
C GLU A 411 21.30 -8.05 -11.24
N ALA A 412 21.73 -8.99 -12.08
CA ALA A 412 20.84 -9.95 -12.68
C ALA A 412 21.46 -11.33 -12.82
N ARG A 413 20.59 -12.34 -12.83
CA ARG A 413 20.97 -13.74 -12.97
C ARG A 413 19.92 -14.50 -13.79
N THR A 414 20.39 -15.41 -14.63
CA THR A 414 19.53 -16.39 -15.27
C THR A 414 19.23 -17.51 -14.27
N VAL A 415 17.95 -17.77 -14.04
CA VAL A 415 17.53 -18.86 -13.15
C VAL A 415 17.32 -20.10 -14.01
N SER A 416 18.26 -21.04 -13.92
CA SER A 416 18.08 -22.37 -14.49
C SER A 416 17.04 -23.11 -13.65
N GLU A 417 15.77 -22.98 -14.01
CA GLU A 417 14.70 -23.64 -13.27
C GLU A 417 14.73 -25.16 -13.50
N ARG A 418 15.10 -25.89 -12.45
CA ARG A 418 14.41 -27.13 -12.08
C ARG A 418 13.14 -26.69 -11.32
N ILE A 419 12.07 -26.29 -12.01
CA ILE A 419 10.71 -26.26 -11.41
C ILE A 419 10.19 -27.69 -11.35
#